data_AF-A0A1S8AA96-F1
#
_entry.id   AF-A0A1S8AA96-F1
#
_cell.length_a   1.000
_cell.length_b   1.000
_cell.length_c   1.000
_cell.angle_alpha   90.00
_cell.angle_beta   90.00
_cell.angle_gamma   90.00
#
_symmetry.space_group_name_H-M   'P 1'
#
loop_
_entity.id
_entity.type
_entity.pdbx_description
1 polymer ?
#
loop_
_entity_poly.entity_id
_entity_poly.type
_entity_poly.pdbx_seq_one_letter_code
_entity_poly.pdbx_strand_id
1 'polypeptide(L)'
;MGTEDQLFVEESTEPPICGQTHSSDATSPATKPGPDDTDRLPAPHALAINELERLLDTDASHGLSHPEAARRLAELGPNKVKAAKGLSAWKILLRQVSNSLTVVLILVMALSFAIHDYAEGGVITAVIVLNIVVGLVQDYRAEKTIEGLQALSAPSCKVIRSQVPMATKAEHLVKGDLVMLNVGDIVPADLRLVSGLNLSTDEALLTGESVPISKNPDIVLNGADMPLGDRVNMVYSASTITRGRGTGIVTATGMNTEVGRIAELLRTNSKPKNEDASWLASYWWRVKAGARSILGLDGTPLQGRRRWLKATSLCENSRSLRPSAE
;
A
#
# COMPACT_ATOMS: atom_id res chain seq x y z
N MET A 1 -15.10 -0.58 -68.19
CA MET A 1 -13.95 -1.47 -67.99
C MET A 1 -12.72 -0.68 -68.45
N GLY A 2 -12.05 0.13 -67.64
CA GLY A 2 -11.93 0.17 -66.19
C GLY A 2 -10.46 -0.03 -65.85
N THR A 3 -9.65 1.03 -65.96
CA THR A 3 -8.28 1.13 -65.41
C THR A 3 -7.79 2.55 -65.64
N GLU A 4 -7.69 3.34 -64.58
CA GLU A 4 -6.70 4.41 -64.37
C GLU A 4 -7.01 5.05 -63.01
N ASP A 5 -6.38 4.51 -61.96
CA ASP A 5 -6.18 5.24 -60.71
C ASP A 5 -4.79 4.85 -60.20
N GLN A 6 -3.80 5.67 -60.56
CA GLN A 6 -2.46 5.62 -59.99
C GLN A 6 -2.50 6.39 -58.66
N LEU A 7 -2.59 5.66 -57.56
CA LEU A 7 -2.32 6.21 -56.23
C LEU A 7 -0.84 6.00 -55.90
N PHE A 8 -0.15 7.14 -55.82
CA PHE A 8 1.20 7.33 -55.34
C PHE A 8 1.45 6.57 -54.01
N VAL A 9 2.51 5.77 -53.97
CA VAL A 9 3.11 5.27 -52.73
C VAL A 9 4.11 6.34 -52.28
N GLU A 10 3.74 7.12 -51.26
CA GLU A 10 4.70 7.94 -50.52
C GLU A 10 5.56 7.01 -49.65
N GLU A 11 6.81 6.83 -50.06
CA GLU A 11 7.87 6.20 -49.28
C GLU A 11 8.37 7.20 -48.24
N SER A 12 7.82 7.13 -47.02
CA SER A 12 8.27 7.95 -45.89
C SER A 12 9.57 7.36 -45.32
N THR A 13 10.64 8.11 -45.48
CA THR A 13 11.99 7.84 -44.97
C THR A 13 12.10 8.40 -43.56
N GLU A 14 12.03 7.55 -42.54
CA GLU A 14 12.43 7.92 -41.18
C GLU A 14 13.95 7.72 -41.00
N PRO A 15 14.67 8.66 -40.37
CA PRO A 15 16.11 8.53 -40.13
C PRO A 15 16.41 7.56 -38.97
N PRO A 16 17.60 6.92 -38.96
CA PRO A 16 17.97 5.96 -37.92
C PRO A 16 18.19 6.67 -36.57
N ILE A 17 17.48 6.20 -35.54
CA ILE A 17 17.67 6.66 -34.17
C ILE A 17 19.03 6.18 -33.68
N CYS A 18 19.91 7.17 -33.46
CA CYS A 18 21.25 7.02 -32.90
C CYS A 18 21.19 6.40 -31.50
N GLY A 19 22.11 5.48 -31.23
CA GLY A 19 22.16 4.66 -30.02
C GLY A 19 22.22 5.46 -28.72
N GLN A 20 21.52 4.93 -27.72
CA GLN A 20 21.87 5.11 -26.31
C GLN A 20 22.21 3.74 -25.73
N THR A 21 23.49 3.39 -25.84
CA THR A 21 24.15 2.58 -24.81
C THR A 21 24.38 3.50 -23.61
N HIS A 22 23.75 3.22 -22.46
CA HIS A 22 24.39 3.33 -21.14
C HIS A 22 23.48 2.77 -20.02
N SER A 23 24.14 1.97 -19.17
CA SER A 23 23.78 1.54 -17.81
C SER A 23 22.55 0.65 -17.61
N SER A 24 22.75 -0.63 -17.88
CA SER A 24 22.34 -1.70 -16.98
C SER A 24 22.89 -1.48 -15.58
N ASP A 25 22.10 -0.90 -14.68
CA ASP A 25 22.25 -1.02 -13.22
C ASP A 25 20.97 -0.48 -12.54
N ALA A 26 19.86 -1.18 -12.78
CA ALA A 26 18.66 -1.06 -11.93
C ALA A 26 18.56 -2.33 -11.09
N THR A 27 19.52 -2.50 -10.17
CA THR A 27 19.33 -3.40 -9.03
C THR A 27 18.17 -2.83 -8.22
N SER A 28 16.98 -3.43 -8.37
CA SER A 28 15.88 -3.20 -7.44
C SER A 28 16.41 -3.39 -6.02
N PRO A 29 16.13 -2.47 -5.08
CA PRO A 29 16.64 -2.60 -3.73
C PRO A 29 16.02 -3.84 -3.10
N ALA A 30 16.84 -4.88 -2.94
CA ALA A 30 16.55 -6.05 -2.13
C ALA A 30 16.04 -5.57 -0.77
N THR A 31 14.73 -5.65 -0.57
CA THR A 31 14.08 -5.21 0.65
C THR A 31 14.48 -6.20 1.73
N LYS A 32 15.36 -5.76 2.64
CA LYS A 32 15.77 -6.57 3.79
C LYS A 32 14.52 -7.12 4.49
N PRO A 33 14.49 -8.43 4.82
CA PRO A 33 13.36 -9.02 5.54
C PRO A 33 13.18 -8.29 6.87
N GLY A 34 11.93 -7.88 7.14
CA GLY A 34 11.57 -7.22 8.40
C GLY A 34 11.60 -8.21 9.57
N PRO A 35 11.57 -7.74 10.82
CA PRO A 35 11.69 -8.60 12.01
C PRO A 35 10.52 -9.58 12.25
N ASP A 36 9.50 -9.60 11.39
CA ASP A 36 8.32 -10.48 11.45
C ASP A 36 8.39 -11.64 10.41
N ASP A 37 9.53 -11.84 9.75
CA ASP A 37 9.74 -12.81 8.66
C ASP A 37 9.95 -14.27 9.12
N THR A 38 9.92 -14.55 10.43
CA THR A 38 10.30 -15.85 10.98
C THR A 38 9.35 -16.99 10.64
N ASP A 39 8.14 -16.69 10.15
CA ASP A 39 7.14 -17.69 9.75
C ASP A 39 7.07 -17.90 8.23
N ARG A 40 8.00 -17.30 7.46
CA ARG A 40 8.06 -17.46 6.00
C ARG A 40 8.96 -18.61 5.59
N LEU A 41 8.47 -19.41 4.64
CA LEU A 41 9.28 -20.42 3.98
C LEU A 41 10.34 -19.72 3.13
N PRO A 42 11.63 -20.05 3.28
CA PRO A 42 12.67 -19.48 2.44
C PRO A 42 12.47 -19.94 0.99
N ALA A 43 12.21 -18.98 0.09
CA ALA A 43 12.18 -19.14 -1.37
C ALA A 43 11.52 -20.44 -1.89
N PRO A 44 10.18 -20.60 -1.75
CA PRO A 44 9.48 -21.83 -2.16
C PRO A 44 9.64 -22.17 -3.66
N HIS A 45 9.90 -21.17 -4.51
CA HIS A 45 10.17 -21.35 -5.94
C HIS A 45 11.51 -22.04 -6.23
N ALA A 46 12.47 -21.99 -5.30
CA ALA A 46 13.78 -22.60 -5.44
C ALA A 46 13.86 -24.01 -4.84
N LEU A 47 12.81 -24.45 -4.14
CA LEU A 47 12.76 -25.78 -3.52
C LEU A 47 12.21 -26.82 -4.49
N ALA A 48 12.80 -28.01 -4.44
CA ALA A 48 12.20 -29.18 -5.07
C ALA A 48 10.93 -29.61 -4.31
N ILE A 49 9.97 -30.25 -5.00
CA ILE A 49 8.70 -30.66 -4.38
C ILE A 49 8.93 -31.58 -3.19
N ASN A 50 9.85 -32.55 -3.29
CA ASN A 50 10.19 -33.46 -2.19
C ASN A 50 10.74 -32.74 -0.95
N GLU A 51 11.45 -31.62 -1.13
CA GLU A 51 11.95 -30.82 -0.01
C GLU A 51 10.83 -29.99 0.61
N LEU A 52 9.95 -29.44 -0.23
CA LEU A 52 8.78 -28.69 0.21
C LEU A 52 7.81 -29.58 1.01
N GLU A 53 7.58 -30.83 0.57
CA GLU A 53 6.80 -31.84 1.29
C GLU A 53 7.34 -32.09 2.69
N ARG A 54 8.67 -32.27 2.82
CA ARG A 54 9.34 -32.47 4.11
C ARG A 54 9.26 -31.24 5.00
N LEU A 55 9.38 -30.05 4.44
CA LEU A 55 9.38 -28.79 5.18
C LEU A 55 7.98 -28.43 5.71
N LEU A 56 6.94 -28.75 4.93
CA LEU A 56 5.55 -28.46 5.25
C LEU A 56 4.79 -29.63 5.89
N ASP A 57 5.46 -30.77 6.06
CA ASP A 57 4.88 -32.04 6.52
C ASP A 57 3.56 -32.32 5.78
N THR A 58 3.65 -32.36 4.45
CA THR A 58 2.50 -32.55 3.55
C THR A 58 2.86 -33.52 2.43
N ASP A 59 1.84 -34.12 1.83
CA ASP A 59 1.97 -35.07 0.73
C ASP A 59 1.38 -34.45 -0.55
N ALA A 60 2.18 -34.38 -1.62
CA ALA A 60 1.82 -33.77 -2.89
C ALA A 60 0.81 -34.61 -3.69
N SER A 61 0.58 -35.87 -3.32
CA SER A 61 -0.43 -36.75 -3.90
C SER A 61 -1.68 -36.85 -3.03
N HIS A 62 -1.52 -36.99 -1.71
CA HIS A 62 -2.58 -37.26 -0.73
C HIS A 62 -3.15 -36.00 -0.08
N GLY A 63 -2.41 -34.90 -0.14
CA GLY A 63 -2.75 -33.68 0.58
C GLY A 63 -2.73 -33.87 2.10
N LEU A 64 -3.11 -32.82 2.83
CA LEU A 64 -3.16 -32.86 4.29
C LEU A 64 -4.32 -33.72 4.80
N SER A 65 -4.17 -34.25 6.00
CA SER A 65 -5.30 -34.86 6.71
C SER A 65 -6.27 -33.78 7.21
N HIS A 66 -7.56 -34.12 7.28
CA HIS A 66 -8.58 -33.27 7.89
C HIS A 66 -8.22 -32.70 9.28
N PRO A 67 -7.80 -33.53 10.26
CA PRO A 67 -7.48 -33.03 11.60
C PRO A 67 -6.26 -32.10 11.60
N GLU A 68 -5.24 -32.39 10.78
CA GLU A 68 -4.05 -31.54 10.70
C GLU A 68 -4.37 -30.18 10.07
N ALA A 69 -5.17 -30.15 9.01
CA ALA A 69 -5.62 -28.90 8.42
C ALA A 69 -6.44 -28.05 9.41
N ALA A 70 -7.33 -28.68 10.20
CA ALA A 70 -8.11 -28.01 11.23
C ALA A 70 -7.22 -27.46 12.36
N ARG A 71 -6.21 -28.23 12.79
CA ARG A 71 -5.22 -27.80 13.79
C ARG A 71 -4.43 -26.59 13.30
N ARG A 72 -3.88 -26.64 12.09
CA ARG A 72 -3.14 -25.51 11.50
C ARG A 72 -4.01 -24.27 11.36
N LEU A 73 -5.29 -24.43 11.02
CA LEU A 73 -6.23 -23.31 10.92
C LEU A 73 -6.48 -22.66 12.28
N ALA A 74 -6.53 -23.46 13.36
CA ALA A 74 -6.68 -22.95 14.72
C ALA A 74 -5.41 -22.24 15.23
N GLU A 75 -4.23 -22.74 14.87
CA GLU A 75 -2.93 -22.19 15.30
C GLU A 75 -2.52 -20.93 14.50
N LEU A 76 -2.61 -20.97 13.16
CA LEU A 76 -2.13 -19.91 12.26
C LEU A 76 -3.22 -18.89 11.90
N GLY A 77 -4.48 -19.23 12.12
CA GLY A 77 -5.63 -18.41 11.76
C GLY A 77 -6.06 -18.53 10.29
N PRO A 78 -7.15 -17.86 9.90
CA PRO A 78 -7.74 -17.98 8.57
C PRO A 78 -6.90 -17.30 7.49
N ASN A 79 -6.99 -17.81 6.27
CA ASN A 79 -6.44 -17.19 5.06
C ASN A 79 -7.26 -15.94 4.70
N LYS A 80 -7.00 -14.83 5.39
CA LYS A 80 -7.58 -13.52 5.13
C LYS A 80 -6.49 -12.46 5.16
N VAL A 81 -6.47 -11.62 4.13
CA VAL A 81 -5.75 -10.35 4.19
C VAL A 81 -6.47 -9.50 5.22
N LYS A 82 -5.74 -9.01 6.23
CA LYS A 82 -6.32 -8.17 7.29
C LYS A 82 -6.88 -6.92 6.62
N ALA A 83 -8.21 -6.77 6.64
CA ALA A 83 -8.84 -5.52 6.27
C ALA A 83 -8.21 -4.39 7.10
N ALA A 84 -8.03 -3.22 6.48
CA ALA A 84 -7.62 -2.04 7.21
C ALA A 84 -8.53 -1.91 8.43
N LYS A 85 -7.95 -1.81 9.64
CA LYS A 85 -8.73 -1.68 10.87
C LYS A 85 -9.81 -0.63 10.62
N GLY A 86 -11.08 -1.03 10.71
CA GLY A 86 -12.22 -0.13 10.53
C GLY A 86 -11.95 1.15 11.30
N LEU A 87 -12.22 2.29 10.66
CA LEU A 87 -11.90 3.58 11.25
C LEU A 87 -12.57 3.63 12.63
N SER A 88 -11.77 3.70 13.70
CA SER A 88 -12.33 3.81 15.06
C SER A 88 -13.33 4.96 15.07
N ALA A 89 -14.50 4.78 15.70
CA ALA A 89 -15.54 5.81 15.75
C ALA A 89 -14.99 7.17 16.21
N TRP A 90 -13.97 7.15 17.07
CA TRP A 90 -13.23 8.34 17.51
C TRP A 90 -12.44 9.03 16.37
N LYS A 91 -11.83 8.25 15.48
CA LYS A 91 -11.11 8.77 14.32
C LYS A 91 -12.07 9.35 13.27
N ILE A 92 -13.23 8.71 13.08
CA ILE A 92 -14.30 9.24 12.22
C ILE A 92 -14.80 10.58 12.79
N LEU A 93 -15.06 10.64 14.09
CA LEU A 93 -15.45 11.87 14.79
C LEU A 93 -14.42 12.99 14.60
N LEU A 94 -13.13 12.71 14.82
CA LEU A 94 -12.07 13.69 14.62
C LEU A 94 -11.99 14.18 13.17
N ARG A 95 -12.20 13.29 12.20
CA ARG A 95 -12.21 13.66 10.78
C ARG A 95 -13.38 14.56 10.44
N GLN A 96 -14.56 14.29 10.99
CA GLN A 96 -15.76 15.10 10.80
C GLN A 96 -15.63 16.50 11.42
N VAL A 97 -14.98 16.59 12.59
CA VAL A 97 -14.65 17.87 13.25
C VAL A 97 -13.57 18.64 12.49
N SER A 98 -12.61 17.94 11.87
CA SER A 98 -11.53 18.54 11.08
C SER A 98 -11.96 18.99 9.68
N ASN A 99 -13.21 18.74 9.27
CA ASN A 99 -13.75 19.23 8.01
C ASN A 99 -13.75 20.77 8.03
N SER A 100 -13.23 21.40 6.97
CA SER A 100 -13.09 22.85 6.86
C SER A 100 -14.41 23.59 7.12
N LEU A 101 -15.53 23.03 6.68
CA LEU A 101 -16.86 23.59 6.93
C LEU A 101 -17.26 23.50 8.42
N THR A 102 -16.97 22.37 9.07
CA THR A 102 -17.27 22.16 10.50
C THR A 102 -16.42 23.04 11.40
N VAL A 103 -15.14 23.28 11.03
CA VAL A 103 -14.26 24.20 11.76
C VAL A 103 -14.82 25.62 11.78
N VAL A 104 -15.36 26.10 10.66
CA VAL A 104 -16.03 27.41 10.61
C VAL A 104 -17.24 27.45 11.54
N LEU A 105 -18.08 26.41 11.54
CA LEU A 105 -19.24 26.32 12.44
C LEU A 105 -18.84 26.32 13.92
N ILE A 106 -17.75 25.63 14.27
CA ILE A 106 -17.21 25.62 15.63
C ILE A 106 -16.70 27.02 16.03
N LEU A 107 -16.09 27.75 15.10
CA LEU A 107 -15.64 29.12 15.36
C LEU A 107 -16.82 30.06 15.60
N VAL A 108 -17.89 29.97 14.80
CA VAL A 108 -19.12 30.76 14.99
C VAL A 108 -19.80 30.40 16.31
N MET A 109 -19.89 29.10 16.64
CA MET A 109 -20.40 28.62 17.93
C MET A 109 -19.61 29.23 19.10
N ALA A 110 -18.27 29.23 19.03
CA ALA A 110 -17.41 29.78 20.06
C ALA A 110 -17.58 31.31 20.21
N LEU A 111 -17.73 32.05 19.11
CA LEU A 111 -17.99 33.49 19.15
C LEU A 111 -19.34 33.81 19.79
N SER A 112 -20.39 33.06 19.46
CA SER A 112 -21.73 33.25 20.02
C SER A 112 -21.74 33.03 21.55
N PHE A 113 -21.08 31.96 22.03
CA PHE A 113 -20.92 31.74 23.47
C PHE A 113 -20.04 32.80 24.16
N ALA A 114 -19.03 33.34 23.47
CA ALA A 114 -18.18 34.41 24.03
C ALA A 114 -18.94 35.73 24.23
N ILE A 115 -19.96 35.99 23.42
CA ILE A 115 -20.84 37.16 23.53
C ILE A 115 -21.97 36.91 24.56
N HIS A 116 -21.99 35.73 25.21
CA HIS A 116 -23.04 35.27 26.12
C HIS A 116 -24.43 35.12 25.46
N ASP A 117 -24.49 34.96 24.13
CA ASP A 117 -25.72 34.59 23.43
C ASP A 117 -25.88 33.06 23.42
N TYR A 118 -26.42 32.54 24.52
CA TYR A 118 -26.64 31.10 24.67
C TYR A 118 -27.74 30.55 23.75
N ALA A 119 -28.66 31.40 23.27
CA ALA A 119 -29.76 30.97 22.42
C ALA A 119 -29.25 30.65 21.01
N GLU A 120 -28.49 31.57 20.40
CA GLU A 120 -27.89 31.36 19.08
C GLU A 120 -26.83 30.24 19.12
N GLY A 121 -25.94 30.25 20.14
CA GLY A 121 -24.92 29.22 20.33
C GLY A 121 -25.51 27.81 20.50
N GLY A 122 -26.66 27.70 21.17
CA GLY A 122 -27.41 26.46 21.33
C GLY A 122 -27.91 25.89 19.99
N VAL A 123 -28.46 26.74 19.12
CA VAL A 123 -28.93 26.32 17.78
C VAL A 123 -27.78 25.81 16.93
N ILE A 124 -26.64 26.53 16.90
CA ILE A 124 -25.45 26.12 16.13
C ILE A 124 -24.90 24.78 16.65
N THR A 125 -24.85 24.62 17.97
CA THR A 125 -24.39 23.38 18.61
C THR A 125 -25.26 22.20 18.18
N ALA A 126 -26.59 22.36 18.14
CA ALA A 126 -27.51 21.32 17.69
C ALA A 126 -27.25 20.90 16.23
N VAL A 127 -26.98 21.86 15.34
CA VAL A 127 -26.65 21.58 13.93
C VAL A 127 -25.35 20.79 13.80
N ILE A 128 -24.31 21.15 14.56
CA ILE A 128 -23.03 20.44 14.55
C ILE A 128 -23.21 19.00 15.02
N VAL A 129 -23.90 18.79 16.15
CA VAL A 129 -24.16 17.45 16.70
C VAL A 129 -24.96 16.60 15.70
N LEU A 130 -26.00 17.18 15.09
CA LEU A 130 -26.80 16.49 14.07
C LEU A 130 -25.94 16.05 12.88
N ASN A 131 -25.09 16.94 12.35
CA ASN A 131 -24.18 16.62 11.25
C ASN A 131 -23.17 15.52 11.59
N ILE A 132 -22.68 15.48 12.84
CA ILE A 132 -21.77 14.42 13.31
C ILE A 132 -22.50 13.07 13.37
N VAL A 133 -23.70 13.04 13.95
CA VAL A 133 -24.49 11.80 14.09
C VAL A 133 -24.89 11.26 12.72
N VAL A 134 -25.40 12.12 11.85
CA VAL A 134 -25.76 11.73 10.47
C VAL A 134 -24.53 11.23 9.72
N GLY A 135 -23.40 11.91 9.82
CA GLY A 135 -22.14 11.48 9.20
C GLY A 135 -21.67 10.10 9.70
N LEU A 136 -21.68 9.86 11.01
CA LEU A 136 -21.29 8.57 11.59
C LEU A 136 -22.19 7.44 11.12
N VAL A 137 -23.51 7.67 11.05
CA VAL A 137 -24.47 6.65 10.57
C VAL A 137 -24.29 6.39 9.08
N GLN A 138 -24.02 7.42 8.27
CA GLN A 138 -23.76 7.28 6.84
C GLN A 138 -22.48 6.46 6.58
N ASP A 139 -21.39 6.81 7.26
CA ASP A 139 -20.11 6.11 7.15
C ASP A 139 -20.23 4.64 7.58
N TYR A 140 -20.89 4.39 8.72
CA TYR A 140 -21.08 3.02 9.22
C TYR A 140 -21.93 2.16 8.27
N ARG A 141 -22.99 2.74 7.67
CA ARG A 141 -23.82 2.03 6.68
C ARG A 141 -23.05 1.74 5.40
N ALA A 142 -22.21 2.66 4.94
CA ALA A 142 -21.37 2.45 3.77
C ALA A 142 -20.38 1.31 4.00
N GLU A 143 -19.69 1.29 5.14
CA GLU A 143 -18.71 0.25 5.50
C GLU A 143 -19.39 -1.13 5.61
N LYS A 144 -20.53 -1.22 6.31
CA LYS A 144 -21.34 -2.44 6.43
C LYS A 144 -21.78 -3.02 5.08
N THR A 145 -22.14 -2.16 4.13
CA THR A 145 -22.59 -2.59 2.79
C THR A 145 -21.43 -3.21 2.01
N ILE A 146 -20.23 -2.64 2.12
CA ILE A 146 -19.02 -3.17 1.48
C ILE A 146 -18.62 -4.52 2.11
N GLU A 147 -18.63 -4.63 3.45
CA GLU A 147 -18.32 -5.89 4.14
C GLU A 147 -19.31 -7.00 3.78
N GLY A 148 -20.61 -6.69 3.72
CA GLY A 148 -21.64 -7.66 3.35
C GLY A 148 -21.49 -8.21 1.93
N LEU A 149 -21.12 -7.37 0.97
CA LEU A 149 -20.84 -7.79 -0.40
C LEU A 149 -19.61 -8.69 -0.50
N GLN A 150 -18.56 -8.40 0.28
CA GLN A 150 -17.36 -9.24 0.35
C GLN A 150 -17.64 -10.60 1.01
N ALA A 151 -18.41 -10.63 2.09
CA ALA A 151 -18.74 -11.87 2.81
C ALA A 151 -19.62 -12.83 1.98
N LEU A 152 -20.48 -12.30 1.11
CA LEU A 152 -21.34 -13.10 0.20
C LEU A 152 -20.57 -13.66 -1.01
N SER A 153 -19.39 -13.11 -1.33
CA SER A 153 -18.57 -13.51 -2.48
C SER A 153 -17.29 -14.24 -2.07
N ALA A 154 -17.22 -14.81 -0.86
CA ALA A 154 -16.02 -15.48 -0.38
C ALA A 154 -15.61 -16.61 -1.37
N PRO A 155 -14.45 -16.49 -2.04
CA PRO A 155 -14.09 -17.41 -3.10
C PRO A 155 -14.00 -18.83 -2.56
N SER A 156 -14.72 -19.76 -3.18
CA SER A 156 -14.59 -21.20 -2.92
C SER A 156 -13.42 -21.76 -3.72
N CYS A 157 -12.67 -22.68 -3.14
CA CYS A 157 -11.57 -23.38 -3.79
C CYS A 157 -11.72 -24.89 -3.63
N LYS A 158 -11.06 -25.66 -4.50
CA LYS A 158 -11.01 -27.12 -4.41
C LYS A 158 -9.68 -27.54 -3.80
N VAL A 159 -9.74 -28.32 -2.72
CA VAL A 159 -8.57 -28.87 -2.04
C VAL A 159 -8.63 -30.38 -2.04
N ILE A 160 -7.47 -31.02 -2.04
CA ILE A 160 -7.35 -32.45 -1.80
C ILE A 160 -6.90 -32.61 -0.35
N ARG A 161 -7.74 -33.24 0.46
CA ARG A 161 -7.41 -33.60 1.85
C ARG A 161 -7.78 -35.05 2.07
N SER A 162 -6.88 -35.82 2.69
CA SER A 162 -7.02 -37.28 2.84
C SER A 162 -7.40 -37.97 1.51
N GLN A 163 -6.76 -37.59 0.39
CA GLN A 163 -7.01 -38.07 -0.98
C GLN A 163 -8.37 -37.74 -1.60
N VAL A 164 -9.26 -37.06 -0.87
CA VAL A 164 -10.59 -36.73 -1.39
C VAL A 164 -10.59 -35.27 -1.86
N PRO A 165 -10.95 -34.99 -3.12
CA PRO A 165 -11.16 -33.62 -3.57
C PRO A 165 -12.45 -33.07 -2.95
N MET A 166 -12.36 -31.90 -2.32
CA MET A 166 -13.48 -31.24 -1.65
C MET A 166 -13.48 -29.75 -1.89
N ALA A 167 -14.67 -29.15 -1.96
CA ALA A 167 -14.82 -27.71 -1.98
C ALA A 167 -14.65 -27.16 -0.55
N THR A 168 -13.78 -26.18 -0.38
CA THR A 168 -13.52 -25.48 0.89
C THR A 168 -13.50 -23.97 0.63
N LYS A 169 -13.91 -23.18 1.62
CA LYS A 169 -13.79 -21.71 1.53
C LYS A 169 -12.31 -21.33 1.49
N ALA A 170 -11.92 -20.36 0.65
CA ALA A 170 -10.53 -19.90 0.59
C ALA A 170 -10.00 -19.47 1.97
N GLU A 171 -10.87 -18.97 2.85
CA GLU A 171 -10.56 -18.56 4.22
C GLU A 171 -10.04 -19.70 5.12
N HIS A 172 -10.40 -20.95 4.82
CA HIS A 172 -10.03 -22.13 5.60
C HIS A 172 -8.81 -22.86 5.02
N LEU A 173 -8.14 -22.28 4.03
CA LEU A 173 -6.88 -22.78 3.51
C LEU A 173 -5.75 -22.54 4.49
N VAL A 174 -4.86 -23.53 4.59
CA VAL A 174 -3.67 -23.48 5.44
C VAL A 174 -2.42 -23.82 4.63
N LYS A 175 -1.25 -23.41 5.15
CA LYS A 175 0.05 -23.81 4.58
C LYS A 175 0.15 -25.34 4.51
N GLY A 176 0.57 -25.85 3.35
CA GLY A 176 0.67 -27.27 3.06
C GLY A 176 -0.57 -27.91 2.42
N ASP A 177 -1.71 -27.22 2.33
CA ASP A 177 -2.88 -27.75 1.60
C ASP A 177 -2.54 -27.96 0.12
N LEU A 178 -3.07 -29.04 -0.47
CA LEU A 178 -2.98 -29.30 -1.91
C LEU A 178 -4.22 -28.73 -2.59
N VAL A 179 -4.05 -27.69 -3.40
CA VAL A 179 -5.13 -26.97 -4.09
C VAL A 179 -5.19 -27.43 -5.55
N MET A 180 -6.41 -27.67 -6.03
CA MET A 180 -6.69 -27.94 -7.44
C MET A 180 -7.10 -26.65 -8.15
N LEU A 181 -6.49 -26.40 -9.30
CA LEU A 181 -6.69 -25.21 -10.11
C LEU A 181 -7.28 -25.59 -11.48
N ASN A 182 -8.35 -24.92 -11.89
CA ASN A 182 -8.96 -25.07 -13.21
C ASN A 182 -9.11 -23.70 -13.88
N VAL A 183 -9.35 -23.72 -15.20
CA VAL A 183 -9.64 -22.50 -15.96
C VAL A 183 -10.80 -21.72 -15.34
N GLY A 184 -10.60 -20.42 -15.14
CA GLY A 184 -11.55 -19.50 -14.54
C GLY A 184 -11.48 -19.43 -13.02
N ASP A 185 -10.73 -20.32 -12.36
CA ASP A 185 -10.55 -20.25 -10.91
C ASP A 185 -9.66 -19.04 -10.55
N ILE A 186 -10.06 -18.33 -9.48
CA ILE A 186 -9.22 -17.33 -8.82
C ILE A 186 -8.33 -18.07 -7.83
N VAL A 187 -7.04 -17.80 -7.88
CA VAL A 187 -6.05 -18.48 -7.05
C VAL A 187 -6.19 -17.98 -5.60
N PRO A 188 -6.46 -18.89 -4.63
CA PRO A 188 -6.91 -18.47 -3.30
C PRO A 188 -5.76 -18.13 -2.33
N ALA A 189 -4.54 -18.56 -2.62
CA ALA A 189 -3.34 -18.41 -1.79
C ALA A 189 -2.09 -18.53 -2.68
N ASP A 190 -0.88 -18.29 -2.16
CA ASP A 190 0.34 -18.47 -2.96
C ASP A 190 0.76 -19.94 -2.97
N LEU A 191 0.90 -20.51 -4.16
CA LEU A 191 1.05 -21.93 -4.42
C LEU A 191 2.37 -22.24 -5.14
N ARG A 192 3.05 -23.31 -4.72
CA ARG A 192 4.07 -23.98 -5.52
C ARG A 192 3.42 -25.08 -6.33
N LEU A 193 3.53 -25.02 -7.66
CA LEU A 193 2.90 -26.01 -8.53
C LEU A 193 3.55 -27.38 -8.38
N VAL A 194 2.74 -28.41 -8.18
CA VAL A 194 3.17 -29.82 -8.13
C VAL A 194 3.01 -30.46 -9.49
N SER A 195 1.86 -30.23 -10.14
CA SER A 195 1.58 -30.74 -11.48
C SER A 195 0.71 -29.75 -12.25
N GLY A 196 0.78 -29.80 -13.57
CA GLY A 196 0.09 -28.86 -14.43
C GLY A 196 0.08 -29.32 -15.88
N LEU A 197 -1.01 -29.03 -16.58
CA LEU A 197 -1.17 -29.30 -18.00
C LEU A 197 -1.56 -28.00 -18.69
N ASN A 198 -0.64 -27.45 -19.51
CA ASN A 198 -0.80 -26.19 -20.24
C ASN A 198 -1.37 -25.06 -19.37
N LEU A 199 -0.85 -24.92 -18.15
CA LEU A 199 -1.32 -23.95 -17.18
C LEU A 199 -0.82 -22.55 -17.55
N SER A 200 -1.73 -21.58 -17.62
CA SER A 200 -1.38 -20.17 -17.77
C SER A 200 -2.19 -19.32 -16.80
N THR A 201 -1.56 -18.29 -16.26
CA THR A 201 -2.16 -17.40 -15.25
C THR A 201 -2.09 -15.95 -15.70
N ASP A 202 -3.14 -15.20 -15.38
CA ASP A 202 -3.16 -13.74 -15.48
C ASP A 202 -2.70 -13.14 -14.16
N GLU A 203 -1.52 -12.53 -14.19
CA GLU A 203 -0.83 -11.94 -13.03
C GLU A 203 -0.73 -10.41 -13.14
N ALA A 204 -1.54 -9.78 -14.00
CA ALA A 204 -1.51 -8.34 -14.25
C ALA A 204 -1.66 -7.49 -12.98
N LEU A 205 -2.40 -7.99 -11.98
CA LEU A 205 -2.58 -7.31 -10.69
C LEU A 205 -1.29 -7.23 -9.85
N LEU A 206 -0.35 -8.14 -10.06
CA LEU A 206 0.89 -8.25 -9.28
C LEU A 206 2.11 -7.76 -10.06
N THR A 207 2.20 -8.10 -11.34
CA THR A 207 3.35 -7.77 -12.19
C THR A 207 3.12 -6.54 -13.06
N GLY A 208 1.86 -6.16 -13.31
CA GLY A 208 1.50 -5.13 -14.28
C GLY A 208 1.56 -5.59 -15.73
N GLU A 209 1.85 -6.86 -15.98
CA GLU A 209 1.93 -7.44 -17.32
C GLU A 209 0.59 -8.06 -17.72
N SER A 210 -0.02 -7.56 -18.80
CA SER A 210 -1.33 -8.02 -19.27
C SER A 210 -1.30 -9.33 -20.06
N VAL A 211 -0.12 -9.89 -20.33
CA VAL A 211 0.03 -11.12 -21.12
C VAL A 211 0.02 -12.32 -20.17
N PRO A 212 -0.84 -13.34 -20.41
CA PRO A 212 -0.86 -14.53 -19.58
C PRO A 212 0.49 -15.25 -19.56
N ILE A 213 0.96 -15.57 -18.36
CA ILE A 213 2.26 -16.22 -18.15
C ILE A 213 2.05 -17.73 -18.13
N SER A 214 2.82 -18.45 -18.95
CA SER A 214 2.80 -19.92 -18.97
C SER A 214 3.60 -20.48 -17.81
N LYS A 215 3.01 -21.43 -17.09
CA LYS A 215 3.59 -22.02 -15.88
C LYS A 215 4.12 -23.42 -16.15
N ASN A 216 5.25 -23.75 -15.50
CA ASN A 216 5.88 -25.05 -15.60
C ASN A 216 6.17 -25.61 -14.19
N PRO A 217 5.45 -26.67 -13.76
CA PRO A 217 5.61 -27.24 -12.42
C PRO A 217 6.97 -27.92 -12.20
N ASP A 218 7.54 -28.52 -13.24
CA ASP A 218 8.70 -29.41 -13.18
C ASP A 218 10.02 -28.66 -13.04
N ILE A 219 10.03 -27.36 -13.34
CA ILE A 219 11.23 -26.53 -13.24
C ILE A 219 11.50 -26.19 -11.77
N VAL A 220 12.72 -26.45 -11.33
CA VAL A 220 13.27 -25.90 -10.09
C VAL A 220 14.16 -24.71 -10.47
N LEU A 221 13.84 -23.54 -9.92
CA LEU A 221 14.50 -22.30 -10.29
C LEU A 221 15.71 -22.06 -9.38
N ASN A 222 16.81 -21.57 -9.95
CA ASN A 222 18.02 -21.26 -9.20
C ASN A 222 18.00 -19.78 -8.81
N GLY A 223 18.19 -19.49 -7.52
CA GLY A 223 18.29 -18.12 -7.00
C GLY A 223 17.12 -17.74 -6.10
N ALA A 224 17.44 -17.41 -4.84
CA ALA A 224 16.44 -16.94 -3.88
C ALA A 224 15.86 -15.57 -4.26
N ASP A 225 16.63 -14.74 -4.97
CA ASP A 225 16.29 -13.34 -5.28
C ASP A 225 15.77 -13.15 -6.72
N MET A 226 14.90 -14.06 -7.16
CA MET A 226 14.28 -13.99 -8.49
C MET A 226 13.04 -13.07 -8.46
N PRO A 227 12.83 -12.19 -9.47
CA PRO A 227 11.62 -11.38 -9.60
C PRO A 227 10.35 -12.24 -9.65
N LEU A 228 9.22 -11.69 -9.19
CA LEU A 228 7.95 -12.43 -9.08
C LEU A 228 7.45 -12.99 -10.42
N GLY A 229 7.59 -12.21 -11.50
CA GLY A 229 7.15 -12.60 -12.85
C GLY A 229 7.94 -13.78 -13.44
N ASP A 230 9.21 -13.92 -13.07
CA ASP A 230 10.08 -14.99 -13.58
C ASP A 230 9.85 -16.34 -12.87
N ARG A 231 9.11 -16.36 -11.76
CA ARG A 231 8.81 -17.57 -10.99
C ARG A 231 7.70 -18.38 -11.65
N VAL A 232 8.01 -18.98 -12.80
CA VAL A 232 7.08 -19.77 -13.64
C VAL A 232 6.56 -21.05 -12.99
N ASN A 233 7.12 -21.44 -11.84
CA ASN A 233 6.74 -22.64 -11.09
C ASN A 233 5.85 -22.32 -9.86
N MET A 234 5.55 -21.05 -9.65
CA MET A 234 4.65 -20.51 -8.63
C MET A 234 3.39 -19.92 -9.26
N VAL A 235 2.32 -19.90 -8.46
CA VAL A 235 1.09 -19.18 -8.77
C VAL A 235 0.65 -18.38 -7.55
N TYR A 236 0.23 -17.14 -7.75
CA TYR A 236 -0.01 -16.21 -6.65
C TYR A 236 -1.48 -15.96 -6.37
N SER A 237 -1.80 -15.61 -5.13
CA SER A 237 -3.14 -15.20 -4.70
C SER A 237 -3.68 -14.06 -5.58
N ALA A 238 -5.00 -14.04 -5.80
CA ALA A 238 -5.72 -13.07 -6.63
C ALA A 238 -5.38 -13.08 -8.14
N SER A 239 -4.45 -13.93 -8.60
CA SER A 239 -4.31 -14.22 -10.03
C SER A 239 -5.44 -15.13 -10.51
N THR A 240 -5.73 -15.10 -11.82
CA THR A 240 -6.78 -15.93 -12.43
C THR A 240 -6.17 -16.95 -13.37
N ILE A 241 -6.65 -18.19 -13.32
CA ILE A 241 -6.21 -19.23 -14.26
C ILE A 241 -6.89 -18.99 -15.62
N THR A 242 -6.09 -18.66 -16.64
CA THR A 242 -6.60 -18.38 -17.98
C THR A 242 -6.70 -19.64 -18.83
N ARG A 243 -5.79 -20.60 -18.64
CA ARG A 243 -5.73 -21.85 -19.41
C ARG A 243 -5.20 -23.00 -18.58
N GLY A 244 -5.59 -24.21 -18.96
CA GLY A 244 -5.09 -25.45 -18.39
C GLY A 244 -5.68 -25.80 -17.03
N ARG A 245 -5.02 -26.74 -16.36
CA ARG A 245 -5.34 -27.18 -15.00
C ARG A 245 -4.07 -27.60 -14.28
N GLY A 246 -4.09 -27.56 -12.97
CA GLY A 246 -2.94 -27.98 -12.18
C GLY A 246 -3.29 -28.24 -10.73
N THR A 247 -2.29 -28.70 -10.00
CA THR A 247 -2.33 -28.82 -8.54
C THR A 247 -1.10 -28.14 -7.97
N GLY A 248 -1.26 -27.53 -6.79
CA GLY A 248 -0.15 -26.85 -6.11
C GLY A 248 -0.31 -26.88 -4.60
N ILE A 249 0.82 -26.87 -3.91
CA ILE A 249 0.90 -26.85 -2.45
C ILE A 249 0.88 -25.39 -2.00
N VAL A 250 0.05 -25.07 -1.00
CA VAL A 250 -0.01 -23.76 -0.38
C VAL A 250 1.28 -23.47 0.38
N THR A 251 1.96 -22.40 -0.02
CA THR A 251 3.21 -21.94 0.58
C THR A 251 3.01 -20.73 1.49
N ALA A 252 2.08 -19.83 1.15
CA ALA A 252 1.72 -18.69 1.98
C ALA A 252 0.23 -18.40 1.96
N THR A 253 -0.29 -17.89 3.09
CA THR A 253 -1.69 -17.52 3.30
C THR A 253 -1.81 -16.14 3.95
N GLY A 254 -2.95 -15.48 3.77
CA GLY A 254 -3.30 -14.23 4.44
C GLY A 254 -2.31 -13.10 4.18
N MET A 255 -1.77 -12.50 5.24
CA MET A 255 -0.79 -11.40 5.14
C MET A 255 0.60 -11.83 4.66
N ASN A 256 0.87 -13.14 4.63
CA ASN A 256 2.15 -13.69 4.20
C ASN A 256 2.23 -13.92 2.69
N THR A 257 1.12 -13.78 1.96
CA THR A 257 1.12 -13.82 0.48
C THR A 257 1.73 -12.55 -0.11
N GLU A 258 2.11 -12.58 -1.38
CA GLU A 258 2.61 -11.40 -2.09
C GLU A 258 1.55 -10.28 -2.17
N VAL A 259 0.28 -10.64 -2.40
CA VAL A 259 -0.85 -9.69 -2.31
C VAL A 259 -0.98 -9.12 -0.89
N GLY A 260 -0.87 -9.97 0.13
CA GLY A 260 -0.93 -9.55 1.53
C GLY A 260 0.21 -8.58 1.89
N ARG A 261 1.41 -8.80 1.33
CA ARG A 261 2.57 -7.92 1.48
C ARG A 261 2.34 -6.56 0.83
N ILE A 262 1.83 -6.53 -0.40
CA ILE A 262 1.47 -5.27 -1.07
C ILE A 262 0.43 -4.51 -0.24
N ALA A 263 -0.59 -5.20 0.28
CA ALA A 263 -1.60 -4.59 1.14
C ALA A 263 -0.98 -3.98 2.42
N GLU A 264 -0.02 -4.64 3.07
CA GLU A 264 0.68 -4.12 4.24
C GLU A 264 1.57 -2.90 3.92
N LEU A 265 2.27 -2.93 2.78
CA LEU A 265 3.09 -1.81 2.32
C LEU A 265 2.23 -0.58 2.02
N LEU A 266 1.10 -0.76 1.34
CA LEU A 266 0.14 0.30 1.08
C LEU A 266 -0.42 0.87 2.39
N ARG A 267 -0.71 0.02 3.38
CA ARG A 267 -1.20 0.44 4.70
C ARG A 267 -0.17 1.24 5.49
N THR A 268 1.10 0.85 5.41
CA THR A 268 2.19 1.53 6.12
C THR A 268 2.45 2.91 5.53
N ASN A 269 2.43 3.03 4.20
CA ASN A 269 2.62 4.30 3.48
C ASN A 269 1.42 5.26 3.57
N SER A 270 0.21 4.74 3.76
CA SER A 270 -1.02 5.54 3.85
C SER A 270 -1.33 6.09 5.26
N LYS A 271 -0.46 5.87 6.26
CA LYS A 271 -0.50 6.70 7.47
C LYS A 271 -0.07 8.11 7.07
N PRO A 272 -0.96 9.13 7.08
CA PRO A 272 -0.51 10.49 6.89
C PRO A 272 0.49 10.78 8.00
N LYS A 273 1.75 11.03 7.62
CA LYS A 273 2.66 11.76 8.51
C LYS A 273 1.90 13.02 8.89
N ASN A 274 1.74 13.27 10.19
CA ASN A 274 1.19 14.51 10.75
C ASN A 274 2.12 15.68 10.39
N GLU A 275 2.28 16.02 9.11
CA GLU A 275 2.89 17.28 8.66
C GLU A 275 1.94 18.45 8.95
N ASP A 276 0.63 18.19 9.01
CA ASP A 276 -0.40 19.18 9.36
C ASP A 276 -0.27 19.70 10.81
N ALA A 277 0.25 18.88 11.74
CA ALA A 277 0.49 19.31 13.11
C ALA A 277 1.75 20.20 13.26
N SER A 278 2.73 20.05 12.36
CA SER A 278 3.99 20.79 12.37
C SER A 278 3.83 22.25 11.94
N TRP A 279 3.06 22.50 10.88
CA TRP A 279 2.85 23.87 10.40
C TRP A 279 1.96 24.67 11.35
N LEU A 280 0.92 24.06 11.94
CA LEU A 280 0.08 24.72 12.94
C LEU A 280 0.87 25.07 14.20
N ALA A 281 1.74 24.19 14.69
CA ALA A 281 2.62 24.51 15.82
C ALA A 281 3.53 25.71 15.53
N SER A 282 4.07 25.78 14.31
CA SER A 282 4.91 26.89 13.84
C SER A 282 4.11 28.19 13.69
N TYR A 283 2.87 28.11 13.19
CA TYR A 283 1.97 29.25 13.05
C TYR A 283 1.56 29.81 14.42
N TRP A 284 1.16 28.96 15.36
CA TRP A 284 0.81 29.37 16.73
C TRP A 284 2.00 30.00 17.47
N TRP A 285 3.22 29.55 17.25
CA TRP A 285 4.42 30.20 17.81
C TRP A 285 4.62 31.62 17.25
N ARG A 286 4.41 31.82 15.94
CA ARG A 286 4.49 33.16 15.30
C ARG A 286 3.37 34.08 15.76
N VAL A 287 2.14 33.57 15.90
CA VAL A 287 1.01 34.35 16.45
C VAL A 287 1.28 34.73 17.91
N LYS A 288 1.79 33.80 18.73
CA LYS A 288 2.14 34.09 20.12
C LYS A 288 3.28 35.09 20.25
N ALA A 289 4.28 35.04 19.35
CA ALA A 289 5.36 36.02 19.27
C ALA A 289 4.86 37.41 18.83
N GLY A 290 3.98 37.47 17.82
CA GLY A 290 3.34 38.71 17.38
C GLY A 290 2.42 39.32 18.44
N ALA A 291 1.65 38.49 19.15
CA ALA A 291 0.79 38.92 20.25
C ALA A 291 1.61 39.44 21.44
N ARG A 292 2.76 38.84 21.76
CA ARG A 292 3.69 39.35 22.79
C ARG A 292 4.26 40.71 22.44
N SER A 293 4.53 40.95 21.16
CA SER A 293 4.97 42.26 20.63
C SER A 293 3.87 43.33 20.73
N ILE A 294 2.63 42.99 20.38
CA ILE A 294 1.48 43.91 20.46
C ILE A 294 1.05 44.20 21.91
N LEU A 295 1.15 43.21 22.80
CA LEU A 295 0.88 43.35 24.24
C LEU A 295 2.01 44.05 25.02
N GLY A 296 3.07 44.52 24.34
CA GLY A 296 4.14 45.30 24.95
C GLY A 296 4.99 44.54 25.97
N LEU A 297 5.02 43.21 25.90
CA LEU A 297 5.78 42.36 26.83
C LEU A 297 7.27 42.22 26.44
N ASP A 298 7.62 42.57 25.20
CA ASP A 298 9.01 42.67 24.75
C ASP A 298 9.38 44.15 24.56
N GLY A 299 10.38 44.59 25.31
CA GLY A 299 10.87 45.96 25.29
C GLY A 299 11.16 46.48 23.88
N THR A 300 10.75 47.71 23.62
CA THR A 300 10.83 48.38 22.32
C THR A 300 12.22 48.29 21.68
N PRO A 301 12.32 48.06 20.35
CA PRO A 301 13.59 47.93 19.65
C PRO A 301 14.17 49.31 19.36
N LEU A 302 14.61 50.03 20.38
CA LEU A 302 15.26 51.36 20.26
C LEU A 302 16.77 51.30 20.53
N GLN A 303 17.44 50.19 20.19
CA GLN A 303 18.91 50.09 20.25
C GLN A 303 19.55 49.48 18.98
N GLY A 304 19.04 49.83 17.80
CA GLY A 304 19.65 49.42 16.52
C GLY A 304 20.51 50.47 15.83
N ARG A 305 20.47 51.75 16.26
CA ARG A 305 20.96 52.88 15.43
C ARG A 305 22.31 53.48 15.82
N ARG A 306 22.93 53.08 16.95
CA ARG A 306 24.22 53.66 17.40
C ARG A 306 25.48 52.93 16.92
N ARG A 307 25.37 51.73 16.32
CA ARG A 307 26.55 50.98 15.81
C ARG A 307 27.01 51.43 14.42
N TRP A 308 26.10 51.92 13.58
CA TRP A 308 26.43 52.35 12.22
C TRP A 308 27.25 53.64 12.16
N LEU A 309 27.10 54.55 13.13
CA LEU A 309 27.84 55.82 13.15
C LEU A 309 29.29 55.69 13.65
N LYS A 310 29.65 54.60 14.36
CA LYS A 310 31.05 54.35 14.78
C LYS A 310 31.89 53.66 13.70
N ALA A 311 31.27 53.00 12.72
CA ALA A 311 31.99 52.32 11.65
C ALA A 311 32.47 53.28 10.55
N THR A 312 31.71 54.34 10.27
CA THR A 312 32.08 55.35 9.27
C THR A 312 33.20 56.28 9.74
N SER A 313 33.31 56.60 11.03
CA SER A 313 34.40 57.46 11.52
C SER A 313 35.78 56.77 11.59
N LEU A 314 35.83 55.44 11.55
CA LEU A 314 37.10 54.69 11.57
C LEU A 314 37.68 54.45 10.15
N CYS A 315 36.85 54.56 9.10
CA CYS A 315 37.29 54.35 7.72
C CYS A 315 37.85 55.62 7.06
N GLU A 316 37.48 56.81 7.57
CA GLU A 316 37.99 58.09 7.08
C GLU A 316 39.42 58.39 7.60
N ASN A 317 39.77 57.89 8.78
CA ASN A 317 41.06 58.14 9.42
C ASN A 317 42.22 57.24 8.92
N SER A 318 41.93 56.21 8.13
CA SER A 318 42.94 55.29 7.57
C SER A 318 43.35 55.63 6.13
N ARG A 319 42.80 56.70 5.53
CA ARG A 319 43.05 57.07 4.13
C ARG A 319 44.05 58.22 3.96
N SER A 320 44.54 58.85 5.04
CA SER A 320 45.49 59.98 4.98
C SER A 320 46.97 59.63 5.25
N LEU A 321 47.32 58.34 5.32
CA LEU A 321 48.72 57.89 5.50
C LEU A 321 49.10 56.91 4.38
N ARG A 322 49.37 57.44 3.18
CA ARG A 322 50.24 56.77 2.19
C ARG A 322 51.42 57.70 1.88
N PRO A 323 52.67 57.28 2.12
CA PRO A 323 53.84 57.94 1.55
C PRO A 323 54.05 57.52 0.08
N SER A 324 54.65 58.43 -0.69
CA SER A 324 55.15 58.23 -2.04
C SER A 324 56.15 57.08 -2.15
N ALA A 325 56.07 56.32 -3.23
CA ALA A 325 57.19 55.57 -3.79
C ALA A 325 57.04 55.47 -5.31
N GLU A 326 58.00 56.11 -5.99
CA GLU A 326 58.53 55.93 -7.35
C GLU A 326 57.60 55.98 -8.57
#